data_AF-A0A5J9TQT0-F1
#
_entry.id   AF-A0A5J9TQT0-F1
#
_cell.length_a   1.000
_cell.length_b   1.000
_cell.length_c   1.000
_cell.angle_alpha   90.00
_cell.angle_beta   90.00
_cell.angle_gamma   90.00
#
_symmetry.space_group_name_H-M   'P 1'
#
loop_
_entity.id
_entity.type
_entity.pdbx_description
1 polymer ?
#
loop_
_entity_poly.entity_id
_entity_poly.type
_entity_poly.pdbx_seq_one_letter_code
_entity_poly.pdbx_strand_id
1 'polypeptide(L)'
;TCKCCFQGDKYDDEEPDAFELFKACHYSKRKKGYTPAVQLAIIKMENKISAPTEGEEPNSATQVVADVLAEKTKKSQFLQNVGIQMTRPRSNAQDLEAQLEAEKSEKNELARQVKVLSKQVEETEQGRIRDREEMKKKQADLEAKENTVSRMDIKAVFASRVEGQKYLLSVLTSWCDL
;
A
#
# COMPACT_ATOMS: atom_id res chain seq x y z
N THR A 1 28.33 30.89 34.65
CA THR A 1 28.29 30.95 33.18
C THR A 1 29.44 30.14 32.62
N CYS A 2 29.20 28.91 32.17
CA CYS A 2 30.23 28.15 31.46
C CYS A 2 30.35 28.79 30.06
N LYS A 3 31.33 29.65 29.90
CA LYS A 3 31.68 30.26 28.62
C LYS A 3 32.35 29.16 27.81
N CYS A 4 31.58 28.39 27.03
CA CYS A 4 32.18 27.50 26.03
C CYS A 4 32.95 28.44 25.09
N CYS A 5 34.26 28.61 25.29
CA CYS A 5 35.11 29.40 24.41
C CYS A 5 35.22 28.64 23.09
N PHE A 6 34.22 28.77 22.24
CA PHE A 6 34.31 28.39 20.84
C PHE A 6 35.39 29.26 20.21
N GLN A 7 36.62 28.76 20.23
CA GLN A 7 37.71 29.29 19.43
C GLN A 7 37.36 28.88 18.00
N GLY A 8 36.83 29.83 17.24
CA GLY A 8 36.25 29.68 15.90
C GLY A 8 37.23 29.32 14.79
N ASP A 9 38.30 28.58 15.10
CA ASP A 9 39.39 28.26 14.17
C ASP A 9 39.35 26.78 13.71
N LYS A 10 38.21 26.08 13.85
CA LYS A 10 38.14 24.61 13.67
C LYS A 10 37.04 24.08 12.75
N TYR A 11 36.20 24.94 12.18
CA TYR A 11 35.12 24.50 11.30
C TYR A 11 35.29 25.19 9.96
N ASP A 12 35.54 24.40 8.92
CA ASP A 12 35.72 24.83 7.55
C ASP A 12 34.34 25.21 6.98
N ASP A 13 33.92 26.47 7.15
CA ASP A 13 32.68 27.09 6.64
C ASP A 13 31.33 26.38 6.94
N GLU A 14 31.32 25.20 7.57
CA GLU A 14 30.15 24.41 7.93
C GLU A 14 29.75 24.63 9.39
N GLU A 15 28.49 24.99 9.63
CA GLU A 15 27.96 25.25 10.96
C GLU A 15 27.87 23.93 11.76
N PRO A 16 28.56 23.81 12.91
CA PRO A 16 28.58 22.57 13.69
C PRO A 16 27.20 22.21 14.23
N ASP A 17 26.83 20.94 14.09
CA ASP A 17 25.54 20.41 14.57
C ASP A 17 25.46 20.44 16.13
N ALA A 18 24.23 20.47 16.68
CA ALA A 18 23.97 20.45 18.13
C ALA A 18 24.73 19.37 18.91
N PHE A 19 24.88 18.17 18.34
CA PHE A 19 25.60 17.03 18.87
C PHE A 19 27.12 17.24 18.82
N GLU A 20 27.68 17.78 17.74
CA GLU A 20 29.07 18.23 17.69
C GLU A 20 29.36 19.31 18.74
N LEU A 21 28.47 20.30 18.88
CA LEU A 21 28.56 21.34 19.90
C LEU A 21 28.50 20.74 21.32
N PHE A 22 27.67 19.72 21.53
CA PHE A 22 27.57 18.99 22.79
C PHE A 22 28.88 18.28 23.15
N LYS A 23 29.47 17.55 22.21
CA LYS A 23 30.79 16.93 22.38
C LYS A 23 31.86 17.98 22.66
N ALA A 24 31.92 19.04 21.87
CA ALA A 24 32.92 20.11 22.01
C ALA A 24 32.86 20.79 23.39
N CYS A 25 31.68 21.13 23.90
CA CYS A 25 31.59 21.82 25.19
C CYS A 25 31.81 20.90 26.41
N HIS A 26 31.58 19.59 26.29
CA HIS A 26 31.81 18.65 27.40
C HIS A 26 33.17 17.96 27.38
N TYR A 27 33.99 18.17 26.34
CA TYR A 27 35.33 17.61 26.26
C TYR A 27 36.31 18.33 27.19
N SER A 28 36.89 17.60 28.14
CA SER A 28 37.91 18.16 29.03
C SER A 28 39.30 18.05 28.39
N LYS A 29 39.85 19.17 27.89
CA LYS A 29 41.24 19.23 27.40
C LYS A 29 42.25 18.79 28.47
N ARG A 30 41.98 19.12 29.75
CA ARG A 30 42.86 18.75 30.88
C ARG A 30 42.89 17.25 31.15
N LYS A 31 41.71 16.61 31.12
CA LYS A 31 41.58 15.16 31.36
C LYS A 31 41.65 14.33 30.09
N LYS A 32 41.84 14.97 28.92
CA LYS A 32 41.82 14.38 27.59
C LYS A 32 40.63 13.43 27.35
N GLY A 33 39.44 13.83 27.79
CA GLY A 33 38.26 12.97 27.69
C GLY A 33 36.98 13.55 28.28
N TYR A 34 35.94 12.74 28.23
CA TYR A 34 34.59 13.02 28.75
C TYR A 34 34.40 12.44 30.15
N THR A 35 33.44 12.97 30.91
CA THR A 35 33.00 12.32 32.15
C THR A 35 32.14 11.09 31.83
N PRO A 36 32.07 10.08 32.72
CA PRO A 36 31.25 8.88 32.46
C PRO A 36 29.78 9.19 32.14
N ALA A 37 29.19 10.20 32.80
CA ALA A 37 27.82 10.64 32.52
C ALA A 37 27.66 11.23 31.11
N VAL A 38 28.65 11.98 30.63
CA VAL A 38 28.65 12.55 29.27
C VAL A 38 28.88 11.47 28.23
N GLN A 39 29.76 10.49 28.47
CA GLN A 39 29.96 9.35 27.56
C GLN A 39 28.67 8.57 27.33
N LEU A 40 27.92 8.29 28.41
CA LEU A 40 26.61 7.63 28.32
C LEU A 40 25.60 8.47 27.53
N ALA A 41 25.63 9.80 27.67
CA ALA A 41 24.76 10.68 26.91
C ALA A 41 25.13 10.69 25.42
N ILE A 42 26.42 10.73 25.09
CA ILE A 42 26.94 10.67 23.71
C ILE A 42 26.49 9.38 23.03
N ILE A 43 26.73 8.22 23.65
CA ILE A 43 26.31 6.91 23.10
C ILE A 43 24.80 6.87 22.89
N LYS A 44 24.03 7.42 23.83
CA LYS A 44 22.56 7.46 23.71
C LYS A 44 22.10 8.33 22.54
N MET A 45 22.75 9.48 22.32
CA MET A 45 22.46 10.36 21.19
C MET A 45 22.83 9.68 19.86
N GLU A 46 24.00 9.05 19.76
CA GLU A 46 24.46 8.32 18.57
C GLU A 46 23.48 7.20 18.17
N ASN A 47 22.98 6.45 19.16
CA ASN A 47 21.97 5.41 18.93
C ASN A 47 20.66 5.99 18.39
N LYS A 48 20.17 7.10 18.95
CA LYS A 48 18.93 7.77 18.50
C LYS A 48 19.07 8.44 17.13
N ILE A 49 20.27 8.89 16.76
CA ILE A 49 20.57 9.46 15.44
C ILE A 49 20.69 8.33 14.39
N SER A 50 21.33 7.21 14.73
CA SER A 50 21.57 6.10 13.80
C SER A 50 20.36 5.20 13.58
N ALA A 51 19.43 5.14 14.54
CA ALA A 51 18.21 4.36 14.47
C ALA A 51 17.01 5.25 14.86
N PRO A 52 16.34 5.88 13.88
CA PRO A 52 15.03 6.50 14.12
C PRO A 52 14.07 5.43 14.64
N THR A 53 13.19 5.81 15.55
CA THR A 53 12.12 4.91 16.00
C THR A 53 11.23 4.58 14.80
N GLU A 54 10.93 3.29 14.56
CA GLU A 54 10.11 2.84 13.42
C GLU A 54 8.80 3.63 13.36
N GLY A 55 8.64 4.46 12.32
CA GLY A 55 7.42 5.22 12.04
C GLY A 55 7.50 6.74 12.22
N GLU A 56 8.61 7.32 12.70
CA GLU A 56 8.82 8.78 12.78
C GLU A 56 9.85 9.28 11.76
N GLU A 57 9.71 10.53 11.30
CA GLU A 57 10.73 11.23 10.48
C GLU A 57 12.12 11.16 11.15
N PRO A 58 13.21 11.18 10.37
CA PRO A 58 14.56 11.15 10.93
C PRO A 58 14.74 12.32 11.91
N ASN A 59 14.91 11.98 13.19
CA ASN A 59 15.10 12.98 14.24
C ASN A 59 16.37 13.80 13.96
N SER A 60 16.22 15.12 13.77
CA SER A 60 17.37 16.01 13.66
C SER A 60 18.26 15.89 14.90
N ALA A 61 19.58 16.07 14.74
CA ALA A 61 20.52 15.98 15.86
C ALA A 61 20.17 16.94 17.01
N THR A 62 19.61 18.11 16.69
CA THR A 62 19.05 19.07 17.66
C THR A 62 17.92 18.48 18.50
N GLN A 63 16.98 17.76 17.88
CA GLN A 63 15.87 17.11 18.58
C GLN A 63 16.37 15.98 19.49
N VAL A 64 17.32 15.17 19.01
CA VAL A 64 17.93 14.10 19.81
C VAL A 64 18.65 14.65 21.04
N VAL A 65 19.45 15.71 20.87
CA VAL A 65 20.14 16.38 21.98
C VAL A 65 19.13 16.95 22.98
N ALA A 66 18.05 17.58 22.50
CA ALA A 66 16.98 18.11 23.35
C ALA A 66 16.35 17.03 24.22
N ASP A 67 15.96 15.90 23.63
CA ASP A 67 15.24 14.85 24.33
C ASP A 67 16.13 14.14 25.35
N VAL A 68 17.38 13.83 25.00
CA VAL A 68 18.34 13.24 25.94
C VAL A 68 18.62 14.17 27.12
N LEU A 69 18.72 15.48 26.87
CA LEU A 69 18.90 16.48 27.92
C LEU A 69 17.66 16.64 28.80
N ALA A 70 16.46 16.56 28.22
CA ALA A 70 15.20 16.65 28.95
C ALA A 70 14.99 15.47 29.91
N GLU A 71 15.40 14.26 29.51
CA GLU A 71 15.37 13.07 30.37
C GLU A 71 16.30 13.20 31.60
N LYS A 72 17.45 13.84 31.44
CA LYS A 72 18.43 14.02 32.53
C LYS A 72 18.14 15.24 33.40
N THR A 73 17.65 16.31 32.79
CA THR A 73 17.46 17.61 33.42
C THR A 73 16.22 18.32 32.88
N LYS A 74 15.24 18.56 33.74
CA LYS A 74 13.94 19.15 33.38
C LYS A 74 14.01 20.56 32.76
N LYS A 75 15.16 21.25 32.82
CA LYS A 75 15.37 22.63 32.32
C LYS A 75 16.78 22.83 31.76
N SER A 76 17.24 21.94 30.89
CA SER A 76 18.55 22.15 30.25
C SER A 76 18.51 23.39 29.35
N GLN A 77 19.37 24.37 29.64
CA GLN A 77 19.57 25.56 28.79
C GLN A 77 20.68 25.36 27.77
N PHE A 78 21.18 24.13 27.59
CA PHE A 78 22.34 23.86 26.74
C PHE A 78 22.14 24.36 25.31
N LEU A 79 21.04 23.98 24.65
CA LEU A 79 20.74 24.38 23.27
C LEU A 79 20.68 25.91 23.12
N GLN A 80 19.99 26.58 24.05
CA GLN A 80 19.93 28.04 24.09
C GLN A 80 21.32 28.68 24.29
N ASN A 81 22.17 28.08 25.14
CA ASN A 81 23.51 28.58 25.43
C ASN A 81 24.48 28.40 24.25
N VAL A 82 24.23 27.42 23.36
CA VAL A 82 25.00 27.22 22.12
C VAL A 82 24.37 27.93 20.91
N GLY A 83 23.37 28.79 21.14
CA GLY A 83 22.73 29.60 20.08
C GLY A 83 21.65 28.86 19.29
N ILE A 84 21.32 27.62 19.64
CA ILE A 84 20.31 26.81 18.95
C ILE A 84 18.94 27.07 19.57
N GLN A 85 18.09 27.77 18.82
CA GLN A 85 16.70 28.00 19.20
C GLN A 85 15.87 26.77 18.86
N MET A 86 15.43 26.06 19.89
CA MET A 86 14.60 24.90 19.76
C MET A 86 13.15 25.35 19.53
N THR A 87 12.79 25.64 18.28
CA THR A 87 11.39 25.78 17.88
C THR A 87 10.78 24.38 17.83
N ARG A 88 10.43 23.82 18.99
CA ARG A 88 9.41 22.76 18.98
C ARG A 88 8.22 23.34 18.22
N PRO A 89 7.73 22.69 17.14
CA PRO A 89 6.45 23.05 16.58
C PRO A 89 5.47 22.94 17.73
N ARG A 90 5.02 24.09 18.24
CA ARG A 90 4.00 24.14 19.26
C ARG A 90 2.71 23.91 18.50
N SER A 91 2.46 22.66 18.09
CA SER A 91 1.17 22.28 17.52
C SER A 91 0.14 22.65 18.58
N ASN A 92 -0.55 23.76 18.31
CA ASN A 92 -1.60 24.22 19.19
C ASN A 92 -2.79 23.27 19.00
N ALA A 93 -3.64 23.13 20.01
CA ALA A 93 -4.78 22.21 19.94
C ALA A 93 -5.69 22.49 18.73
N GLN A 94 -5.75 23.74 18.26
CA GLN A 94 -6.51 24.14 17.07
C GLN A 94 -5.93 23.55 15.77
N ASP A 95 -4.62 23.41 15.65
CA ASP A 95 -3.95 22.88 14.46
C ASP A 95 -4.16 21.37 14.33
N LEU A 96 -4.13 20.66 15.46
CA LEU A 96 -4.52 19.25 15.55
C LEU A 96 -6.01 19.03 15.23
N GLU A 97 -6.88 19.92 15.69
CA GLU A 97 -8.32 19.83 15.43
C GLU A 97 -8.66 20.12 13.96
N ALA A 98 -7.95 21.07 13.34
CA ALA A 98 -8.07 21.36 11.92
C ALA A 98 -7.62 20.18 11.04
N GLN A 99 -6.49 19.54 11.39
CA GLN A 99 -6.02 18.34 10.71
C GLN A 99 -7.01 17.18 10.85
N LEU A 100 -7.57 16.97 12.05
CA LEU A 100 -8.55 15.92 12.30
C LEU A 100 -9.83 16.10 11.49
N GLU A 101 -10.34 17.34 11.36
CA GLU A 101 -11.52 17.60 10.53
C GLU A 101 -11.23 17.48 9.03
N ALA A 102 -10.04 17.87 8.58
CA ALA A 102 -9.60 17.62 7.20
C ALA A 102 -9.58 16.11 6.91
N GLU A 103 -8.94 15.30 7.76
CA GLU A 103 -8.89 13.84 7.62
C GLU A 103 -10.29 13.20 7.68
N LYS A 104 -11.18 13.65 8.57
CA LYS A 104 -12.56 13.16 8.59
C LYS A 104 -13.30 13.46 7.29
N SER A 105 -13.09 14.65 6.73
CA SER A 105 -13.71 15.03 5.46
C SER A 105 -13.22 14.16 4.32
N GLU A 106 -11.91 13.88 4.25
CA GLU A 106 -11.30 13.00 3.25
C GLU A 106 -11.74 11.54 3.42
N LYS A 107 -11.78 11.03 4.65
CA LYS A 107 -12.28 9.69 4.94
C LYS A 107 -13.73 9.54 4.49
N ASN A 108 -14.57 10.55 4.73
CA ASN A 108 -15.97 10.51 4.30
C ASN A 108 -16.09 10.51 2.77
N GLU A 109 -15.24 11.26 2.09
CA GLU A 109 -15.19 11.27 0.63
C GLU A 109 -14.71 9.93 0.06
N LEU A 110 -13.64 9.37 0.63
CA LEU A 110 -13.15 8.04 0.27
C LEU A 110 -14.23 6.96 0.51
N ALA A 111 -14.95 7.03 1.63
CA ALA A 111 -16.05 6.11 1.91
C ALA A 111 -17.18 6.20 0.87
N ARG A 112 -17.47 7.41 0.34
CA ARG A 112 -18.42 7.59 -0.77
C ARG A 112 -17.91 6.95 -2.05
N GLN A 113 -16.65 7.19 -2.41
CA GLN A 113 -16.04 6.63 -3.62
C GLN A 113 -16.00 5.09 -3.58
N VAL A 114 -15.63 4.51 -2.44
CA VAL A 114 -15.65 3.05 -2.23
C VAL A 114 -17.06 2.49 -2.43
N LYS A 115 -18.09 3.17 -1.91
CA LYS A 115 -19.48 2.75 -2.09
C LYS A 115 -19.91 2.78 -3.57
N VAL A 116 -19.53 3.82 -4.30
CA VAL A 116 -19.82 3.94 -5.74
C VAL A 116 -19.12 2.84 -6.53
N LEU A 117 -17.81 2.64 -6.31
CA LEU A 117 -17.06 1.57 -6.97
C LEU A 117 -17.63 0.19 -6.64
N SER A 118 -17.95 -0.08 -5.38
CA SER A 118 -18.51 -1.36 -4.96
C SER A 118 -19.80 -1.67 -5.73
N LYS A 119 -20.68 -0.67 -5.88
CA LYS A 119 -21.92 -0.83 -6.65
C LYS A 119 -21.64 -1.08 -8.13
N GLN A 120 -20.71 -0.34 -8.75
CA GLN A 120 -20.35 -0.54 -10.16
C GLN A 120 -19.76 -1.92 -10.42
N VAL A 121 -18.90 -2.42 -9.53
CA VAL A 121 -18.33 -3.77 -9.64
C VAL A 121 -19.42 -4.82 -9.55
N GLU A 122 -20.36 -4.68 -8.61
CA GLU A 122 -21.47 -5.61 -8.46
C GLU A 122 -22.40 -5.61 -9.69
N GLU A 123 -22.75 -4.43 -10.22
CA GLU A 123 -23.57 -4.31 -11.42
C GLU A 123 -22.87 -4.91 -12.66
N THR A 124 -21.56 -4.66 -12.80
CA THR A 124 -20.75 -5.18 -13.90
C THR A 124 -20.63 -6.69 -13.84
N GLU A 125 -20.38 -7.25 -12.66
CA GLU A 125 -20.26 -8.70 -12.48
C GLU A 125 -21.61 -9.40 -12.73
N GLN A 126 -22.71 -8.86 -12.23
CA GLN A 126 -24.04 -9.38 -12.54
C GLN A 126 -24.35 -9.31 -14.05
N GLY A 127 -23.91 -8.26 -14.74
CA GLY A 127 -23.99 -8.15 -16.20
C GLY A 127 -23.26 -9.31 -16.88
N ARG A 128 -22.00 -9.54 -16.52
CA ARG A 128 -21.19 -10.63 -17.08
C ARG A 128 -21.80 -12.02 -16.83
N ILE A 129 -22.39 -12.24 -15.65
CA ILE A 129 -23.07 -13.49 -15.33
C ILE A 129 -24.28 -13.69 -16.25
N ARG A 130 -25.15 -12.68 -16.38
CA ARG A 130 -26.33 -12.75 -17.28
C ARG A 130 -25.92 -13.02 -18.71
N ASP A 131 -24.94 -12.32 -19.23
CA ASP A 131 -24.44 -12.50 -20.60
C ASP A 131 -23.91 -13.93 -20.79
N ARG A 132 -23.16 -14.45 -19.82
CA ARG A 132 -22.63 -15.82 -19.85
C ARG A 132 -23.75 -16.86 -19.86
N GLU A 133 -24.80 -16.67 -19.08
CA GLU A 133 -25.96 -17.55 -19.04
C GLU A 133 -26.75 -17.52 -20.35
N GLU A 134 -26.96 -16.34 -20.92
CA GLU A 134 -27.63 -16.19 -22.21
C GLU A 134 -26.85 -16.90 -23.33
N MET A 135 -25.53 -16.73 -23.35
CA MET A 135 -24.66 -17.40 -24.32
C MET A 135 -24.68 -18.92 -24.16
N LYS A 136 -24.66 -19.43 -22.92
CA LYS A 136 -24.82 -20.88 -22.66
C LYS A 136 -26.17 -21.41 -23.15
N LYS A 137 -27.26 -20.66 -22.93
CA LYS A 137 -28.60 -21.05 -23.40
C LYS A 137 -28.67 -21.10 -24.92
N LYS A 138 -28.12 -20.09 -25.61
CA LYS A 138 -28.04 -20.06 -27.08
C LYS A 138 -27.22 -21.24 -27.61
N GLN A 139 -26.09 -21.55 -26.97
CA GLN A 139 -25.26 -22.69 -27.33
C GLN A 139 -26.04 -24.01 -27.22
N ALA A 140 -26.72 -24.24 -26.09
CA ALA A 140 -27.52 -25.44 -25.88
C ALA A 140 -28.69 -25.57 -26.89
N ASP A 141 -29.33 -24.47 -27.26
CA ASP A 141 -30.38 -24.45 -28.28
C ASP A 141 -29.85 -24.81 -29.67
N LEU A 142 -28.67 -24.30 -30.04
CA LEU A 142 -28.00 -24.64 -31.29
C LEU A 142 -27.60 -26.13 -31.33
N GLU A 143 -27.00 -26.66 -30.26
CA GLU A 143 -26.64 -28.08 -30.15
C GLU A 143 -27.89 -28.99 -30.21
N ALA A 144 -28.98 -28.59 -29.55
CA ALA A 144 -30.24 -29.33 -29.64
C ALA A 144 -30.78 -29.34 -31.08
N LYS A 145 -30.76 -28.20 -31.78
CA LYS A 145 -31.17 -28.10 -33.18
C LYS A 145 -30.30 -28.97 -34.08
N GLU A 146 -28.98 -28.91 -33.94
CA GLU A 146 -28.04 -29.75 -34.69
C GLU A 146 -28.34 -31.25 -34.51
N ASN A 147 -28.57 -31.68 -33.26
CA ASN A 147 -28.92 -33.07 -32.97
C ASN A 147 -30.27 -33.47 -33.59
N THR A 148 -31.27 -32.57 -33.57
CA THR A 148 -32.57 -32.84 -34.21
C THR A 148 -32.45 -32.97 -35.72
N VAL A 149 -31.66 -32.12 -36.38
CA VAL A 149 -31.41 -32.16 -37.82
C VAL A 149 -30.70 -33.47 -38.19
N SER A 150 -29.61 -33.80 -37.49
CA SER A 150 -28.87 -35.05 -37.69
C SER A 150 -29.79 -36.28 -37.56
N ARG A 151 -30.71 -36.27 -36.60
CA ARG A 151 -31.69 -37.35 -36.42
C ARG A 151 -32.71 -37.42 -37.56
N MET A 152 -33.12 -36.28 -38.12
CA MET A 152 -34.00 -36.25 -39.29
C MET A 152 -33.30 -36.80 -40.53
N ASP A 153 -32.04 -36.44 -40.75
CA ASP A 153 -31.24 -36.93 -41.89
C ASP A 153 -31.07 -38.44 -41.84
N ILE A 154 -30.71 -39.00 -40.67
CA ILE A 154 -30.60 -40.45 -40.48
C ILE A 154 -31.93 -41.16 -40.77
N LYS A 155 -33.05 -40.60 -40.30
CA LYS A 155 -34.39 -41.16 -40.58
C LYS A 155 -34.71 -41.14 -42.07
N ALA A 156 -34.38 -40.07 -42.78
CA ALA A 156 -34.60 -39.95 -44.23
C ALA A 156 -33.77 -40.98 -45.02
N VAL A 157 -32.53 -41.22 -44.62
CA VAL A 157 -31.68 -42.27 -45.21
C VAL A 157 -32.28 -43.65 -44.99
N PHE A 158 -32.73 -43.96 -43.77
CA PHE A 158 -33.34 -45.25 -43.47
C PHE A 158 -34.65 -45.45 -44.24
N ALA A 159 -35.52 -44.44 -44.28
CA ALA A 159 -36.77 -44.49 -45.04
C ALA A 159 -36.51 -44.75 -46.53
N SER A 160 -35.56 -44.03 -47.14
CA SER A 160 -35.16 -44.25 -48.54
C SER A 160 -34.65 -45.67 -48.78
N ARG A 161 -33.88 -46.24 -47.84
CA ARG A 161 -33.38 -47.62 -47.94
C ARG A 161 -34.51 -48.65 -47.88
N VAL A 162 -35.47 -48.46 -46.97
CA VAL A 162 -36.64 -49.32 -46.84
C VAL A 162 -37.50 -49.26 -48.10
N GLU A 163 -37.73 -48.07 -48.64
CA GLU A 163 -38.53 -47.91 -49.87
C GLU A 163 -37.85 -48.57 -51.07
N GLY A 164 -36.52 -48.44 -51.19
CA GLY A 164 -35.74 -49.18 -52.20
C GLY A 164 -35.84 -50.70 -52.06
N GLN A 165 -35.87 -51.23 -50.82
CA GLN A 165 -36.06 -52.68 -50.58
C GLN A 165 -37.47 -53.15 -50.99
N LYS A 166 -38.52 -52.38 -50.69
CA LYS A 166 -39.89 -52.69 -51.14
C LYS A 166 -40.00 -52.73 -52.66
N TYR A 167 -39.38 -51.76 -53.34
CA TYR A 167 -39.36 -51.72 -54.80
C TYR A 167 -38.69 -52.97 -55.39
N LEU A 168 -37.53 -53.36 -54.86
CA LEU A 168 -36.82 -54.57 -55.32
C LEU A 168 -37.65 -55.85 -55.11
N LEU A 169 -38.29 -55.99 -53.95
CA LEU A 169 -39.19 -57.12 -53.67
C LEU A 169 -40.36 -57.17 -54.66
N SER A 170 -40.98 -56.02 -54.95
CA SER A 170 -42.07 -55.93 -55.92
C SER A 170 -41.65 -56.33 -57.34
N VAL A 171 -40.44 -55.97 -57.76
CA VAL A 171 -39.90 -56.37 -59.07
C VAL A 171 -39.64 -57.88 -59.12
N LEU A 172 -39.07 -58.43 -58.04
CA LEU A 172 -38.82 -59.88 -57.94
C LEU A 172 -40.11 -60.69 -57.95
N THR A 173 -41.14 -60.27 -57.22
CA THR A 173 -42.45 -60.97 -57.22
C THR A 173 -43.06 -60.96 -58.62
N SER A 174 -43.01 -59.82 -59.33
CA SER A 174 -43.54 -59.73 -60.69
C SER A 174 -42.79 -60.61 -61.71
N TRP A 175 -41.51 -60.91 -61.48
CA TRP A 175 -40.73 -61.84 -62.31
C TRP A 175 -41.06 -63.30 -62.05
N CYS A 176 -41.49 -63.66 -60.84
CA CYS A 176 -41.90 -65.03 -60.52
C CYS A 176 -43.29 -65.40 -61.06
N ASP A 177 -44.12 -64.41 -61.37
CA ASP A 177 -45.49 -64.60 -61.90
C ASP A 177 -45.56 -64.70 -63.44
N LEU A 178 -44.42 -64.62 -64.15
CA LEU A 178 -44.28 -64.74 -65.61
C LEU A 178 -43.79 -66.13 -66.03
#